data_AF-A0A357CGD7-F1
#
_entry.id   AF-A0A357CGD7-F1
#
_cell.length_a   1.000
_cell.length_b   1.000
_cell.length_c   1.000
_cell.angle_alpha   90.00
_cell.angle_beta   90.00
_cell.angle_gamma   90.00
#
_symmetry.space_group_name_H-M   'P 1'
#
loop_
_entity.id
_entity.type
_entity.pdbx_description
1 polymer ?
#
loop_
_entity_poly.entity_id
_entity_poly.type
_entity_poly.pdbx_seq_one_letter_code
_entity_poly.pdbx_strand_id
1 'polypeptide(L)'
;MAPKQKGGGVEAASALLRAAQLLGRTRFPVIGGLLTDIDGAVAALALAKKLRGVIDHAAGEELARGSQIMRERGASPASFGETRNRADVIVMVGSGPLKRDPGLFQDLFPEEKGLPRPGDQARRLILLGDDLVNAPTHVKLTQVGQGGSDLPTLIARLGAAVAERPVGDEGQGDPLAQVAESLRTAAFAVIVYSVADLDEPALFTILDMVRHLSVATRAATLALAAPGNGDGVNLCSTWTCGLPVRTSFAGSVPEHDARRFAASRLIESGEADALVWIDALAEQGVRRPKGAVSYT
;
A
#
# COMPACT_ATOMS: atom_id res chain seq x y z
N MET A 1 -9.32 4.23 26.46
CA MET A 1 -9.62 5.68 26.61
C MET A 1 -11.05 5.82 27.08
N ALA A 2 -11.34 6.56 28.15
CA ALA A 2 -12.75 6.83 28.51
C ALA A 2 -13.40 7.68 27.41
N PRO A 3 -14.65 7.40 27.01
CA PRO A 3 -15.31 8.19 25.99
C PRO A 3 -15.51 9.62 26.51
N LYS A 4 -15.10 10.60 25.68
CA LYS A 4 -15.24 12.02 25.99
C LYS A 4 -16.30 12.64 25.09
N GLN A 5 -17.17 13.43 25.69
CA GLN A 5 -18.07 14.35 25.02
C GLN A 5 -17.63 15.77 25.38
N LYS A 6 -18.00 16.78 24.58
CA LYS A 6 -17.94 18.19 25.01
C LYS A 6 -18.63 18.30 26.39
N GLY A 7 -17.87 18.54 27.46
CA GLY A 7 -18.38 18.69 28.82
C GLY A 7 -17.90 17.69 29.90
N GLY A 8 -17.01 16.72 29.60
CA GLY A 8 -16.37 15.88 30.63
C GLY A 8 -16.43 14.37 30.38
N GLY A 9 -15.81 13.60 31.28
CA GLY A 9 -15.80 12.15 31.23
C GLY A 9 -17.18 11.57 31.53
N VAL A 10 -17.68 10.72 30.64
CA VAL A 10 -18.99 10.06 30.77
C VAL A 10 -18.76 8.56 30.93
N GLU A 11 -19.65 7.88 31.66
CA GLU A 11 -19.67 6.42 31.70
C GLU A 11 -19.77 5.84 30.27
N ALA A 12 -18.98 4.81 29.98
CA ALA A 12 -18.87 4.26 28.63
C ALA A 12 -20.21 3.81 28.04
N ALA A 13 -21.08 3.24 28.87
CA ALA A 13 -22.43 2.85 28.47
C ALA A 13 -23.27 4.06 28.00
N SER A 14 -23.22 5.18 28.71
CA SER A 14 -23.97 6.39 28.34
C SER A 14 -23.43 7.02 27.05
N ALA A 15 -22.12 6.98 26.81
CA ALA A 15 -21.55 7.45 25.55
C ALA A 15 -21.94 6.57 24.35
N LEU A 16 -21.94 5.24 24.52
CA LEU A 16 -22.37 4.30 23.48
C LEU A 16 -23.85 4.45 23.15
N LEU A 17 -24.72 4.60 24.16
CA LEU A 17 -26.13 4.87 23.96
C LEU A 17 -26.34 6.17 23.18
N ARG A 18 -25.58 7.22 23.50
CA ARG A 18 -25.67 8.48 22.76
C ARG A 18 -25.20 8.35 21.32
N ALA A 19 -24.09 7.65 21.07
CA ALA A 19 -23.62 7.37 19.73
C ALA A 19 -24.67 6.59 18.92
N ALA A 20 -25.28 5.55 19.52
CA ALA A 20 -26.36 4.80 18.89
C ALA A 20 -27.58 5.67 18.57
N GLN A 21 -27.97 6.59 19.46
CA GLN A 21 -29.06 7.55 19.21
C GLN A 21 -28.74 8.51 18.05
N LEU A 22 -27.50 8.98 17.94
CA LEU A 22 -27.06 9.86 16.85
C LEU A 22 -27.09 9.09 15.52
N LEU A 23 -26.47 7.90 15.48
CA LEU A 23 -26.42 7.05 14.30
C LEU A 23 -27.79 6.52 13.88
N GLY A 24 -28.73 6.34 14.81
CA GLY A 24 -30.11 5.97 14.50
C GLY A 24 -30.87 7.03 13.70
N ARG A 25 -30.34 8.26 13.59
CA ARG A 25 -30.94 9.38 12.85
C ARG A 25 -30.19 9.72 11.55
N THR A 26 -29.10 9.03 11.25
CA THR A 26 -28.28 9.29 10.06
C THR A 26 -28.85 8.55 8.86
N ARG A 27 -28.74 9.16 7.69
CA ARG A 27 -29.24 8.63 6.42
C ARG A 27 -28.12 8.08 5.56
N PHE A 28 -26.92 8.65 5.68
CA PHE A 28 -25.76 8.25 4.88
C PHE A 28 -24.45 8.36 5.68
N PRO A 29 -24.28 7.53 6.72
CA PRO A 29 -23.08 7.58 7.55
C PRO A 29 -21.89 6.92 6.86
N VAL A 30 -20.69 7.43 7.17
CA VAL A 30 -19.41 6.82 6.80
C VAL A 30 -18.81 6.15 8.04
N ILE A 31 -18.40 4.90 7.90
CA ILE A 31 -17.59 4.16 8.87
C ILE A 31 -16.15 4.20 8.35
N GLY A 32 -15.36 5.08 8.95
CA GLY A 32 -14.06 5.53 8.45
C GLY A 32 -12.89 5.25 9.40
N GLY A 33 -11.68 5.48 8.91
CA GLY A 33 -10.45 5.29 9.67
C GLY A 33 -10.01 3.83 9.64
N LEU A 34 -10.78 2.98 10.32
CA LEU A 34 -10.62 1.52 10.34
C LEU A 34 -9.20 1.04 10.67
N LEU A 35 -8.46 1.81 11.48
CA LEU A 35 -7.15 1.41 11.96
C LEU A 35 -7.39 0.42 13.11
N THR A 36 -7.61 -0.85 12.78
CA THR A 36 -8.11 -1.86 13.72
C THR A 36 -7.72 -3.28 13.30
N ASP A 37 -7.87 -4.25 14.21
CA ASP A 37 -7.67 -5.66 13.92
C ASP A 37 -8.84 -6.25 13.11
N ILE A 38 -8.81 -7.55 12.86
CA ILE A 38 -9.86 -8.21 12.07
C ILE A 38 -11.22 -8.19 12.78
N ASP A 39 -11.24 -8.35 14.10
CA ASP A 39 -12.50 -8.33 14.87
C ASP A 39 -13.16 -6.95 14.82
N GLY A 40 -12.37 -5.89 14.95
CA GLY A 40 -12.83 -4.52 14.77
C GLY A 40 -13.31 -4.24 13.35
N ALA A 41 -12.64 -4.78 12.33
CA ALA A 41 -13.06 -4.68 10.93
C ALA A 41 -14.41 -5.38 10.68
N VAL A 42 -14.60 -6.59 11.21
CA VAL A 42 -15.87 -7.33 11.15
C VAL A 42 -16.99 -6.55 11.82
N ALA A 43 -16.74 -5.99 13.01
CA ALA A 43 -17.72 -5.18 13.72
C ALA A 43 -18.07 -3.89 12.94
N ALA A 44 -17.08 -3.24 12.32
CA ALA A 44 -17.27 -2.06 11.49
C ALA A 44 -18.12 -2.35 10.24
N LEU A 45 -17.86 -3.47 9.55
CA LEU A 45 -18.66 -3.93 8.42
C LEU A 45 -20.10 -4.25 8.82
N ALA A 46 -20.30 -4.93 9.95
CA ALA A 46 -21.63 -5.22 10.49
C ALA A 46 -22.39 -3.93 10.82
N LEU A 47 -21.71 -2.93 11.40
CA LEU A 47 -22.27 -1.62 11.68
C LEU A 47 -22.63 -0.88 10.38
N ALA A 48 -21.73 -0.84 9.40
CA ALA A 48 -21.96 -0.21 8.11
C ALA A 48 -23.18 -0.83 7.40
N LYS A 49 -23.29 -2.17 7.40
CA LYS A 49 -24.44 -2.89 6.84
C LYS A 49 -25.74 -2.56 7.58
N LYS A 50 -25.73 -2.52 8.91
CA LYS A 50 -26.90 -2.18 9.72
C LYS A 50 -27.38 -0.74 9.49
N LEU A 51 -26.44 0.19 9.35
CA LEU A 51 -26.72 1.60 9.11
C LEU A 51 -26.91 1.95 7.63
N ARG A 52 -26.76 0.98 6.72
CA ARG A 52 -26.78 1.21 5.27
C ARG A 52 -25.77 2.28 4.83
N GLY A 53 -24.63 2.33 5.52
CA GLY A 53 -23.57 3.32 5.34
C GLY A 53 -22.47 2.87 4.39
N VAL A 54 -21.42 3.69 4.31
CA VAL A 54 -20.20 3.42 3.54
C VAL A 54 -19.08 2.98 4.47
N ILE A 55 -18.26 2.03 4.03
CA ILE A 55 -17.01 1.67 4.71
C ILE A 55 -15.81 2.17 3.90
N ASP A 56 -14.88 2.88 4.55
CA ASP A 56 -13.62 3.32 3.93
C ASP A 56 -12.48 3.36 4.95
N HIS A 57 -11.29 2.90 4.56
CA HIS A 57 -10.12 2.88 5.44
C HIS A 57 -9.35 4.21 5.34
N ALA A 58 -8.57 4.58 6.36
CA ALA A 58 -7.76 5.80 6.34
C ALA A 58 -6.77 5.85 5.17
N ALA A 59 -6.26 4.69 4.75
CA ALA A 59 -5.43 4.48 3.56
C ALA A 59 -6.25 4.15 2.29
N GLY A 60 -7.51 4.61 2.20
CA GLY A 60 -8.43 4.23 1.13
C GLY A 60 -7.94 4.52 -0.29
N GLU A 61 -7.16 5.59 -0.49
CA GLU A 61 -6.57 5.91 -1.82
C GLU A 61 -5.54 4.85 -2.26
N GLU A 62 -4.63 4.46 -1.35
CA GLU A 62 -3.63 3.43 -1.57
C GLU A 62 -4.29 2.07 -1.86
N LEU A 63 -5.30 1.71 -1.06
CA LEU A 63 -6.05 0.46 -1.23
C LEU A 63 -6.88 0.43 -2.51
N ALA A 64 -7.50 1.55 -2.89
CA ALA A 64 -8.24 1.68 -4.13
C ALA A 64 -7.32 1.51 -5.35
N ARG A 65 -6.17 2.20 -5.35
CA ARG A 65 -5.15 2.09 -6.39
C ARG A 65 -4.61 0.66 -6.48
N GLY A 66 -4.24 0.05 -5.35
CA GLY A 66 -3.75 -1.33 -5.29
C GLY A 66 -4.78 -2.34 -5.81
N SER A 67 -6.05 -2.19 -5.42
CA SER A 67 -7.14 -3.05 -5.88
C SER A 67 -7.41 -2.92 -7.38
N GLN A 68 -7.39 -1.69 -7.92
CA GLN A 68 -7.54 -1.44 -9.35
C GLN A 68 -6.41 -2.10 -10.14
N ILE A 69 -5.17 -1.89 -9.70
CA ILE A 69 -4.00 -2.45 -10.37
C ILE A 69 -4.04 -3.97 -10.42
N MET A 70 -4.38 -4.61 -9.30
CA MET A 70 -4.50 -6.07 -9.24
C MET A 70 -5.62 -6.59 -10.17
N ARG A 71 -6.73 -5.86 -10.29
CA ARG A 71 -7.84 -6.23 -11.20
C ARG A 71 -7.47 -6.08 -12.68
N GLU A 72 -6.70 -5.08 -13.04
CA GLU A 72 -6.39 -4.76 -14.45
C GLU A 72 -5.15 -5.45 -15.01
N ARG A 73 -4.18 -5.76 -14.15
CA ARG A 73 -2.89 -6.34 -14.57
C ARG A 73 -2.53 -7.63 -13.85
N GLY A 74 -3.17 -7.93 -12.73
CA GLY A 74 -2.71 -8.98 -11.82
C GLY A 74 -1.35 -8.65 -11.22
N ALA A 75 -0.78 -9.57 -10.44
CA ALA A 75 0.55 -9.43 -9.88
C ALA A 75 1.18 -10.82 -9.67
N SER A 76 2.51 -10.85 -9.61
CA SER A 76 3.29 -12.01 -9.15
C SER A 76 3.97 -11.63 -7.83
N PRO A 77 3.24 -11.59 -6.71
CA PRO A 77 3.81 -11.16 -5.43
C PRO A 77 4.75 -12.23 -4.85
N ALA A 78 5.85 -11.79 -4.24
CA ALA A 78 6.69 -12.59 -3.37
C ALA A 78 6.39 -12.28 -1.91
N SER A 79 6.52 -13.28 -1.04
CA SER A 79 6.54 -13.02 0.40
C SER A 79 7.82 -12.30 0.82
N PHE A 80 7.78 -11.68 1.99
CA PHE A 80 8.98 -11.09 2.61
C PHE A 80 10.09 -12.15 2.77
N GLY A 81 9.74 -13.35 3.24
CA GLY A 81 10.69 -14.45 3.43
C GLY A 81 11.32 -14.94 2.14
N GLU A 82 10.58 -14.98 1.03
CA GLU A 82 11.15 -15.30 -0.28
C GLU A 82 12.11 -14.22 -0.77
N THR A 83 11.73 -12.95 -0.62
CA THR A 83 12.60 -11.82 -0.97
C THR A 83 13.89 -11.82 -0.13
N ARG A 84 13.79 -12.05 1.18
CA ARG A 84 14.95 -12.13 2.08
C ARG A 84 15.86 -13.29 1.73
N ASN A 85 15.30 -14.49 1.58
CA ASN A 85 16.09 -15.72 1.56
C ASN A 85 16.52 -16.14 0.16
N ARG A 86 15.79 -15.77 -0.90
CA ARG A 86 15.97 -16.35 -2.24
C ARG A 86 16.36 -15.31 -3.30
N ALA A 87 16.00 -14.04 -3.13
CA ALA A 87 16.24 -13.04 -4.17
C ALA A 87 17.73 -12.66 -4.24
N ASP A 88 18.32 -12.79 -5.42
CA ASP A 88 19.70 -12.39 -5.72
C ASP A 88 19.77 -10.97 -6.29
N VAL A 89 18.70 -10.47 -6.92
CA VAL A 89 18.57 -9.07 -7.35
C VAL A 89 17.32 -8.44 -6.74
N ILE A 90 17.51 -7.37 -5.97
CA ILE A 90 16.42 -6.62 -5.36
C ILE A 90 16.49 -5.17 -5.85
N VAL A 91 15.40 -4.69 -6.43
CA VAL A 91 15.25 -3.28 -6.85
C VAL A 91 14.36 -2.57 -5.85
N MET A 92 14.90 -1.56 -5.17
CA MET A 92 14.14 -0.65 -4.32
C MET A 92 13.71 0.57 -5.14
N VAL A 93 12.40 0.75 -5.33
CA VAL A 93 11.85 1.82 -6.16
C VAL A 93 11.45 3.01 -5.30
N GLY A 94 12.17 4.12 -5.47
CA GLY A 94 11.97 5.36 -4.72
C GLY A 94 12.20 5.21 -3.21
N SER A 95 11.85 6.27 -2.47
CA SER A 95 12.00 6.34 -1.01
C SER A 95 10.81 5.77 -0.22
N GLY A 96 9.71 5.45 -0.89
CA GLY A 96 8.48 4.95 -0.29
C GLY A 96 8.64 3.71 0.61
N PRO A 97 9.30 2.63 0.13
CA PRO A 97 9.53 1.43 0.92
C PRO A 97 10.17 1.68 2.30
N LEU A 98 11.23 2.50 2.35
CA LEU A 98 11.94 2.81 3.61
C LEU A 98 11.20 3.82 4.49
N LYS A 99 10.38 4.69 3.89
CA LYS A 99 9.45 5.53 4.66
C LYS A 99 8.39 4.68 5.36
N ARG A 100 7.94 3.59 4.71
CA ARG A 100 6.98 2.65 5.31
C ARG A 100 7.64 1.79 6.39
N ASP A 101 8.82 1.26 6.10
CA ASP A 101 9.57 0.39 6.99
C ASP A 101 11.04 0.81 7.03
N PRO A 102 11.44 1.62 8.04
CA PRO A 102 12.82 2.04 8.22
C PRO A 102 13.81 0.89 8.48
N GLY A 103 13.33 -0.27 8.96
CA GLY A 103 14.12 -1.47 9.24
C GLY A 103 14.31 -2.38 8.02
N LEU A 104 13.59 -2.11 6.93
CA LEU A 104 13.48 -2.99 5.76
C LEU A 104 14.83 -3.46 5.21
N PHE A 105 15.85 -2.60 5.19
CA PHE A 105 17.18 -3.00 4.74
C PHE A 105 17.85 -4.02 5.65
N GLN A 106 17.77 -3.85 6.97
CA GLN A 106 18.37 -4.79 7.92
C GLN A 106 17.66 -6.15 7.85
N ASP A 107 16.34 -6.12 7.68
CA ASP A 107 15.53 -7.33 7.62
C ASP A 107 15.63 -8.05 6.27
N LEU A 108 15.76 -7.33 5.16
CA LEU A 108 16.00 -7.95 3.86
C LEU A 108 17.44 -8.40 3.74
N PHE A 109 18.43 -7.65 4.23
CA PHE A 109 19.86 -7.89 4.08
C PHE A 109 20.57 -8.10 5.44
N PRO A 110 20.30 -9.23 6.12
CA PRO A 110 21.00 -9.55 7.36
C PRO A 110 22.49 -9.85 7.08
N GLU A 111 23.37 -9.51 8.03
CA GLU A 111 24.81 -9.82 7.93
C GLU A 111 25.14 -11.32 8.04
N GLU A 112 24.15 -12.12 8.46
CA GLU A 112 24.28 -13.58 8.58
C GLU A 112 24.61 -14.24 7.24
N LYS A 113 25.67 -15.05 7.22
CA LYS A 113 26.08 -15.81 6.04
C LYS A 113 25.23 -17.08 5.89
N GLY A 114 24.99 -17.50 4.65
CA GLY A 114 24.39 -18.81 4.37
C GLY A 114 22.86 -18.82 4.27
N LEU A 115 22.22 -17.69 3.99
CA LEU A 115 20.79 -17.67 3.63
C LEU A 115 20.51 -18.70 2.51
N PRO A 116 19.41 -19.46 2.60
CA PRO A 116 19.11 -20.54 1.66
C PRO A 116 18.74 -19.97 0.28
N ARG A 117 19.75 -19.79 -0.57
CA ARG A 117 19.62 -19.18 -1.89
C ARG A 117 19.66 -20.23 -3.01
N PRO A 118 18.78 -20.13 -4.02
CA PRO A 118 18.96 -20.85 -5.27
C PRO A 118 20.20 -20.29 -6.01
N GLY A 119 21.24 -21.12 -6.16
CA GLY A 119 22.44 -20.78 -6.95
C GLY A 119 23.50 -19.95 -6.22
N ASP A 120 24.60 -19.68 -6.93
CA ASP A 120 25.83 -19.06 -6.38
C ASP A 120 25.93 -17.54 -6.62
N GLN A 121 24.86 -16.92 -7.14
CA GLN A 121 24.87 -15.50 -7.50
C GLN A 121 25.07 -14.60 -6.27
N ALA A 122 25.95 -13.61 -6.40
CA ALA A 122 26.15 -12.59 -5.37
C ALA A 122 24.93 -11.66 -5.32
N ARG A 123 24.48 -11.33 -4.11
CA ARG A 123 23.30 -10.48 -3.92
C ARG A 123 23.59 -9.05 -4.35
N ARG A 124 22.63 -8.45 -5.04
CA ARG A 124 22.68 -7.07 -5.53
C ARG A 124 21.48 -6.30 -5.03
N LEU A 125 21.75 -5.10 -4.52
CA LEU A 125 20.74 -4.10 -4.22
C LEU A 125 20.83 -3.02 -5.28
N ILE A 126 19.69 -2.73 -5.92
CA ILE A 126 19.55 -1.68 -6.90
C ILE A 126 18.62 -0.63 -6.31
N LEU A 127 19.05 0.63 -6.26
CA LEU A 127 18.21 1.75 -5.85
C LEU A 127 17.83 2.53 -7.10
N LEU A 128 16.53 2.67 -7.33
CA LEU A 128 15.98 3.39 -8.48
C LEU A 128 15.31 4.68 -8.00
N GLY A 129 15.87 5.82 -8.40
CA GLY A 129 15.44 7.16 -7.98
C GLY A 129 16.19 7.66 -6.75
N ASP A 130 15.44 8.23 -5.80
CA ASP A 130 15.94 8.92 -4.61
C ASP A 130 17.14 8.26 -3.92
N ASP A 131 18.02 9.10 -3.38
CA ASP A 131 19.08 8.67 -2.49
C ASP A 131 18.49 8.05 -1.22
N LEU A 132 18.65 6.72 -1.08
CA LEU A 132 18.21 6.01 0.10
C LEU A 132 19.33 5.97 1.13
N VAL A 133 18.99 6.40 2.35
CA VAL A 133 19.90 6.39 3.50
C VAL A 133 20.11 4.97 4.02
N ASN A 134 21.29 4.71 4.59
CA ASN A 134 21.62 3.48 5.33
C ASN A 134 21.56 2.18 4.51
N ALA A 135 21.93 2.24 3.23
CA ALA A 135 22.09 1.01 2.44
C ALA A 135 23.15 0.08 3.06
N PRO A 136 22.94 -1.25 3.03
CA PRO A 136 23.88 -2.22 3.60
C PRO A 136 25.24 -2.19 2.88
N THR A 137 26.32 -2.03 3.64
CA THR A 137 27.69 -1.93 3.11
C THR A 137 28.28 -3.25 2.61
N HIS A 138 27.71 -4.37 3.06
CA HIS A 138 28.16 -5.73 2.72
C HIS A 138 27.50 -6.29 1.44
N VAL A 139 26.68 -5.49 0.75
CA VAL A 139 25.96 -5.88 -0.48
C VAL A 139 26.40 -5.01 -1.64
N LYS A 140 26.51 -5.60 -2.83
CA LYS A 140 26.81 -4.82 -4.04
C LYS A 140 25.64 -3.89 -4.34
N LEU A 141 25.88 -2.59 -4.17
CA LEU A 141 24.91 -1.52 -4.42
C LEU A 141 25.10 -0.97 -5.84
N THR A 142 24.00 -0.78 -6.56
CA THR A 142 23.93 0.03 -7.78
C THR A 142 22.84 1.07 -7.59
N GLN A 143 23.17 2.33 -7.81
CA GLN A 143 22.22 3.42 -7.68
C GLN A 143 22.00 4.09 -9.03
N VAL A 144 20.75 4.30 -9.41
CA VAL A 144 20.37 4.92 -10.67
C VAL A 144 19.35 6.01 -10.42
N GLY A 145 19.64 7.23 -10.89
CA GLY A 145 18.71 8.37 -10.78
C GLY A 145 18.80 9.16 -9.47
N GLN A 146 20.01 9.62 -9.11
CA GLN A 146 20.24 10.43 -7.91
C GLN A 146 19.58 11.82 -7.96
N GLY A 147 19.44 12.48 -6.81
CA GLY A 147 19.16 13.92 -6.75
C GLY A 147 17.77 14.38 -7.20
N GLY A 148 16.72 13.56 -7.04
CA GLY A 148 15.36 13.92 -7.43
C GLY A 148 15.07 13.73 -8.93
N SER A 149 15.73 12.75 -9.54
CA SER A 149 15.42 12.30 -10.90
C SER A 149 13.94 11.91 -11.03
N ASP A 150 13.35 12.15 -12.20
CA ASP A 150 11.94 11.84 -12.48
C ASP A 150 11.68 10.32 -12.41
N LEU A 151 11.19 9.86 -11.25
CA LEU A 151 11.00 8.44 -10.94
C LEU A 151 10.08 7.72 -11.95
N PRO A 152 8.91 8.27 -12.33
CA PRO A 152 8.11 7.75 -13.45
C PRO A 152 8.92 7.53 -14.74
N THR A 153 9.75 8.50 -15.14
CA THR A 153 10.61 8.36 -16.33
C THR A 153 11.66 7.27 -16.15
N LEU A 154 12.31 7.17 -14.99
CA LEU A 154 13.27 6.09 -14.71
C LEU A 154 12.61 4.70 -14.78
N ILE A 155 11.41 4.56 -14.22
CA ILE A 155 10.63 3.32 -14.28
C ILE A 155 10.26 2.98 -15.72
N ALA A 156 9.79 3.96 -16.51
CA ALA A 156 9.45 3.77 -17.91
C ALA A 156 10.66 3.35 -18.76
N ARG A 157 11.80 4.02 -18.56
CA ARG A 157 13.06 3.68 -19.24
C ARG A 157 13.58 2.31 -18.85
N LEU A 158 13.54 1.96 -17.56
CA LEU A 158 13.89 0.62 -17.09
C LEU A 158 12.98 -0.44 -17.72
N GLY A 159 11.67 -0.17 -17.78
CA GLY A 159 10.70 -1.08 -18.40
C GLY A 159 10.97 -1.32 -19.87
N ALA A 160 11.29 -0.28 -20.62
CA ALA A 160 11.68 -0.41 -22.01
C ALA A 160 13.02 -1.16 -22.17
N ALA A 161 14.02 -0.88 -21.33
CA ALA A 161 15.30 -1.59 -21.34
C ALA A 161 15.15 -3.08 -20.96
N VAL A 162 14.29 -3.42 -20.00
CA VAL A 162 13.96 -4.80 -19.61
C VAL A 162 13.33 -5.54 -20.78
N ALA A 163 12.40 -4.90 -21.49
CA ALA A 163 11.73 -5.43 -22.67
C ALA A 163 12.56 -5.33 -23.97
N GLU A 164 13.84 -4.94 -23.87
CA GLU A 164 14.76 -4.79 -25.01
C GLU A 164 14.22 -3.87 -26.12
N ARG A 165 13.48 -2.83 -25.72
CA ARG A 165 12.95 -1.80 -26.62
C ARG A 165 13.89 -0.59 -26.65
N PRO A 166 14.04 0.06 -27.81
CA PRO A 166 14.88 1.25 -27.94
C PRO A 166 14.33 2.40 -27.08
N VAL A 167 15.23 3.10 -26.39
CA VAL A 167 14.92 4.24 -25.50
C VAL A 167 15.78 5.43 -25.90
N GLY A 168 15.37 6.18 -26.93
CA GLY A 168 16.12 7.34 -27.43
C GLY A 168 17.56 7.04 -27.87
N ASP A 169 18.34 8.11 -28.09
CA ASP A 169 19.75 8.07 -28.53
C ASP A 169 20.73 7.99 -27.34
N GLU A 170 20.40 7.26 -26.27
CA GLU A 170 21.36 7.07 -25.18
C GLU A 170 22.36 5.96 -25.53
N GLY A 171 23.63 6.37 -25.67
CA GLY A 171 24.72 5.53 -26.17
C GLY A 171 25.17 4.43 -25.22
N GLN A 172 26.26 3.75 -25.60
CA GLN A 172 26.92 2.75 -24.77
C GLN A 172 27.21 3.33 -23.37
N GLY A 173 26.67 2.70 -22.32
CA GLY A 173 26.95 3.05 -20.92
C GLY A 173 25.76 3.46 -20.06
N ASP A 174 24.52 3.42 -20.56
CA ASP A 174 23.32 3.70 -19.74
C ASP A 174 23.26 2.77 -18.49
N PRO A 175 23.29 3.32 -17.26
CA PRO A 175 23.13 2.54 -16.03
C PRO A 175 21.85 1.69 -16.02
N LEU A 176 20.76 2.15 -16.65
CA LEU A 176 19.51 1.40 -16.73
C LEU A 176 19.62 0.17 -17.61
N ALA A 177 20.44 0.20 -18.67
CA ALA A 177 20.71 -0.98 -19.48
C ALA A 177 21.43 -2.07 -18.66
N GLN A 178 22.35 -1.68 -17.77
CA GLN A 178 23.05 -2.62 -16.88
C GLN A 178 22.11 -3.19 -15.79
N VAL A 179 21.19 -2.38 -15.27
CA VAL A 179 20.14 -2.84 -14.35
C VAL A 179 19.20 -3.82 -15.05
N ALA A 180 18.73 -3.50 -16.25
CA ALA A 180 17.87 -4.36 -17.05
C ALA A 180 18.53 -5.72 -17.33
N GLU A 181 19.82 -5.72 -17.66
CA GLU A 181 20.58 -6.96 -17.86
C GLU A 181 20.73 -7.78 -16.56
N SER A 182 20.98 -7.10 -15.44
CA SER A 182 21.00 -7.76 -14.13
C SER A 182 19.65 -8.40 -13.79
N LEU A 183 18.53 -7.77 -14.15
CA LEU A 183 17.19 -8.32 -13.95
C LEU A 183 16.91 -9.54 -14.83
N ARG A 184 17.30 -9.51 -16.11
CA ARG A 184 17.12 -10.64 -17.03
C ARG A 184 17.95 -11.87 -16.67
N THR A 185 19.14 -11.65 -16.10
CA THR A 185 20.09 -12.72 -15.74
C THR A 185 20.01 -13.16 -14.27
N ALA A 186 19.16 -12.53 -13.47
CA ALA A 186 18.93 -12.90 -12.07
C ALA A 186 18.40 -14.34 -11.97
N ALA A 187 18.71 -15.03 -10.88
CA ALA A 187 18.06 -16.29 -10.53
C ALA A 187 16.64 -16.05 -9.96
N PHE A 188 16.49 -14.98 -9.18
CA PHE A 188 15.22 -14.49 -8.66
C PHE A 188 15.26 -12.98 -8.40
N ALA A 189 14.63 -12.21 -9.29
CA ALA A 189 14.51 -10.76 -9.16
C ALA A 189 13.26 -10.35 -8.38
N VAL A 190 13.39 -9.40 -7.45
CA VAL A 190 12.24 -8.80 -6.76
C VAL A 190 12.26 -7.28 -6.88
N ILE A 191 11.15 -6.70 -7.33
CA ILE A 191 10.95 -5.25 -7.35
C ILE A 191 10.11 -4.85 -6.14
N VAL A 192 10.71 -4.05 -5.25
CA VAL A 192 10.13 -3.59 -3.98
C VAL A 192 9.65 -2.16 -4.14
N TYR A 193 8.39 -1.89 -3.82
CA TYR A 193 7.78 -0.57 -3.98
C TYR A 193 6.63 -0.31 -3.00
N SER A 194 6.30 0.96 -2.81
CA SER A 194 5.13 1.40 -2.05
C SER A 194 4.05 1.87 -3.04
N VAL A 195 2.81 1.38 -2.89
CA VAL A 195 1.69 1.77 -3.76
C VAL A 195 1.32 3.24 -3.56
N ALA A 196 1.45 3.75 -2.34
CA ALA A 196 1.11 5.13 -2.00
C ALA A 196 1.96 6.15 -2.76
N ASP A 197 3.22 5.82 -3.05
CA ASP A 197 4.22 6.75 -3.58
C ASP A 197 4.32 6.74 -5.11
N LEU A 198 3.63 5.82 -5.79
CA LEU A 198 3.71 5.64 -7.23
C LEU A 198 2.34 5.87 -7.89
N ASP A 199 2.34 6.52 -9.05
CA ASP A 199 1.15 6.67 -9.86
C ASP A 199 0.82 5.38 -10.65
N GLU A 200 -0.37 5.36 -11.26
CA GLU A 200 -0.87 4.19 -11.98
C GLU A 200 0.03 3.76 -13.15
N PRO A 201 0.52 4.68 -14.02
CA PRO A 201 1.43 4.29 -15.11
C PRO A 201 2.75 3.66 -14.62
N ALA A 202 3.36 4.20 -13.56
CA ALA A 202 4.57 3.62 -12.99
C ALA A 202 4.32 2.21 -12.44
N LEU A 203 3.20 2.02 -11.74
CA LEU A 203 2.82 0.73 -11.17
C LEU A 203 2.52 -0.31 -12.26
N PHE A 204 1.81 0.05 -13.33
CA PHE A 204 1.61 -0.82 -14.48
C PHE A 204 2.92 -1.22 -15.14
N THR A 205 3.85 -0.28 -15.31
CA THR A 205 5.16 -0.56 -15.87
C THR A 205 5.95 -1.56 -15.02
N ILE A 206 5.92 -1.43 -13.68
CA ILE A 206 6.55 -2.39 -12.77
C ILE A 206 5.97 -3.79 -12.94
N LEU A 207 4.65 -3.92 -13.00
CA LEU A 207 4.01 -5.22 -13.17
C LEU A 207 4.27 -5.83 -14.55
N ASP A 208 4.30 -5.01 -15.58
CA ASP A 208 4.62 -5.44 -16.94
C ASP A 208 6.09 -5.89 -17.05
N MET A 209 7.02 -5.22 -16.37
CA MET A 209 8.42 -5.68 -16.24
C MET A 209 8.50 -7.06 -15.61
N VAL A 210 7.84 -7.26 -14.45
CA VAL A 210 7.85 -8.56 -13.76
C VAL A 210 7.23 -9.64 -14.63
N ARG A 211 6.11 -9.35 -15.31
CA ARG A 211 5.47 -10.31 -16.23
C ARG A 211 6.39 -10.67 -17.40
N HIS A 212 7.09 -9.69 -17.97
CA HIS A 212 8.05 -9.91 -19.05
C HIS A 212 9.23 -10.78 -18.61
N LEU A 213 9.86 -10.43 -17.48
CA LEU A 213 10.98 -11.19 -16.90
C LEU A 213 10.57 -12.63 -16.56
N SER A 214 9.33 -12.83 -16.09
CA SER A 214 8.78 -14.12 -15.69
C SER A 214 8.71 -15.16 -16.82
N VAL A 215 8.90 -14.76 -18.08
CA VAL A 215 8.97 -15.68 -19.23
C VAL A 215 10.28 -16.47 -19.23
N ALA A 216 11.39 -15.86 -18.81
CA ALA A 216 12.73 -16.44 -18.90
C ALA A 216 13.37 -16.71 -17.53
N THR A 217 13.09 -15.88 -16.53
CA THR A 217 13.62 -16.02 -15.17
C THR A 217 12.51 -15.89 -14.12
N ARG A 218 12.80 -16.17 -12.85
CA ARG A 218 11.87 -15.87 -11.75
C ARG A 218 11.94 -14.38 -11.44
N ALA A 219 10.80 -13.71 -11.54
CA ALA A 219 10.64 -12.33 -11.10
C ALA A 219 9.36 -12.19 -10.29
N ALA A 220 9.38 -11.31 -9.30
CA ALA A 220 8.22 -11.02 -8.45
C ALA A 220 8.21 -9.57 -7.98
N THR A 221 7.09 -9.17 -7.39
CA THR A 221 6.95 -7.89 -6.69
C THR A 221 6.87 -8.08 -5.19
N LEU A 222 7.35 -7.09 -4.43
CA LEU A 222 7.04 -6.93 -3.02
C LEU A 222 6.48 -5.53 -2.81
N ALA A 223 5.14 -5.44 -2.80
CA ALA A 223 4.46 -4.21 -2.46
C ALA A 223 4.41 -4.06 -0.92
N LEU A 224 4.79 -2.89 -0.41
CA LEU A 224 4.71 -2.61 1.01
C LEU A 224 3.24 -2.43 1.42
N ALA A 225 2.88 -3.04 2.55
CA ALA A 225 1.51 -3.06 3.05
C ALA A 225 0.98 -1.66 3.41
N ALA A 226 -0.31 -1.47 3.22
CA ALA A 226 -1.03 -0.29 3.70
C ALA A 226 -0.99 -0.26 5.24
N PRO A 227 -0.82 0.93 5.85
CA PRO A 227 -0.63 1.04 7.29
C PRO A 227 -1.92 0.70 8.05
N GLY A 228 -1.80 0.45 9.36
CA GLY A 228 -2.96 0.30 10.24
C GLY A 228 -3.84 -0.90 9.90
N ASN A 229 -3.24 -1.98 9.40
CA ASN A 229 -3.94 -3.18 8.93
C ASN A 229 -4.85 -2.93 7.71
N GLY A 230 -4.51 -1.94 6.87
CA GLY A 230 -5.32 -1.57 5.70
C GLY A 230 -5.61 -2.74 4.75
N ASP A 231 -4.59 -3.55 4.43
CA ASP A 231 -4.78 -4.73 3.58
C ASP A 231 -5.68 -5.79 4.24
N GLY A 232 -5.53 -6.00 5.55
CA GLY A 232 -6.37 -6.93 6.31
C GLY A 232 -7.83 -6.48 6.36
N VAL A 233 -8.09 -5.18 6.56
CA VAL A 233 -9.43 -4.59 6.50
C VAL A 233 -10.01 -4.72 5.09
N ASN A 234 -9.19 -4.50 4.05
CA ASN A 234 -9.62 -4.63 2.66
C ASN A 234 -9.99 -6.07 2.28
N LEU A 235 -9.18 -7.04 2.70
CA LEU A 235 -9.49 -8.47 2.59
C LEU A 235 -10.75 -8.81 3.39
N CYS A 236 -10.91 -8.25 4.60
CA CYS A 236 -12.08 -8.45 5.43
C CYS A 236 -13.38 -8.01 4.76
N SER A 237 -13.37 -6.83 4.17
CA SER A 237 -14.48 -6.35 3.33
C SER A 237 -14.76 -7.33 2.19
N THR A 238 -13.71 -7.79 1.51
CA THR A 238 -13.81 -8.67 0.34
C THR A 238 -14.43 -10.02 0.69
N TRP A 239 -14.01 -10.71 1.76
CA TRP A 239 -14.64 -12.00 2.13
C TRP A 239 -16.03 -11.82 2.74
N THR A 240 -16.35 -10.64 3.29
CA THR A 240 -17.64 -10.37 3.94
C THR A 240 -18.74 -10.02 2.94
N CYS A 241 -18.42 -9.24 1.89
CA CYS A 241 -19.41 -8.73 0.95
C CYS A 241 -19.03 -8.88 -0.53
N GLY A 242 -17.91 -9.51 -0.83
CA GLY A 242 -17.39 -9.69 -2.20
C GLY A 242 -16.69 -8.47 -2.78
N LEU A 243 -16.57 -7.37 -2.03
CA LEU A 243 -16.07 -6.08 -2.51
C LEU A 243 -15.05 -5.47 -1.53
N PRO A 244 -14.04 -4.72 -2.02
CA PRO A 244 -13.05 -4.05 -1.17
C PRO A 244 -13.67 -2.90 -0.36
N VAL A 245 -12.87 -2.18 0.42
CA VAL A 245 -13.31 -0.91 1.03
C VAL A 245 -13.76 0.10 -0.03
N ARG A 246 -14.39 1.21 0.39
CA ARG A 246 -15.20 2.09 -0.48
C ARG A 246 -16.40 1.37 -1.07
N THR A 247 -17.08 0.66 -0.18
CA THR A 247 -18.32 -0.06 -0.48
C THR A 247 -19.46 0.54 0.33
N SER A 248 -20.57 0.82 -0.34
CA SER A 248 -21.82 1.29 0.26
C SER A 248 -22.80 0.13 0.45
N PHE A 249 -23.46 0.13 1.60
CA PHE A 249 -24.58 -0.75 1.91
C PHE A 249 -25.93 -0.02 1.81
N ALA A 250 -25.96 1.14 1.15
CA ALA A 250 -27.17 1.93 0.96
C ALA A 250 -28.18 1.28 0.01
N GLY A 251 -27.72 0.50 -0.98
CA GLY A 251 -28.58 -0.20 -1.93
C GLY A 251 -29.26 -1.45 -1.36
N SER A 252 -29.97 -2.18 -2.23
CA SER A 252 -30.44 -3.56 -1.94
C SER A 252 -29.30 -4.58 -1.97
N VAL A 253 -28.20 -4.23 -2.63
CA VAL A 253 -26.94 -4.98 -2.68
C VAL A 253 -25.77 -4.04 -2.37
N PRO A 254 -24.63 -4.55 -1.88
CA PRO A 254 -23.42 -3.75 -1.74
C PRO A 254 -22.97 -3.18 -3.09
N GLU A 255 -22.66 -1.88 -3.11
CA GLU A 255 -22.13 -1.18 -4.29
C GLU A 255 -20.71 -0.71 -4.00
N HIS A 256 -19.76 -1.04 -4.87
CA HIS A 256 -18.40 -0.55 -4.78
C HIS A 256 -18.13 0.49 -5.85
N ASP A 257 -17.50 1.59 -5.44
CA ASP A 257 -16.97 2.60 -6.34
C ASP A 257 -15.85 3.35 -5.61
N ALA A 258 -14.64 3.19 -6.15
CA ALA A 258 -13.41 3.73 -5.58
C ALA A 258 -13.41 5.26 -5.43
N ARG A 259 -14.23 6.00 -6.17
CA ARG A 259 -14.29 7.47 -6.09
C ARG A 259 -15.55 7.95 -5.40
N ARG A 260 -16.71 7.42 -5.77
CA ARG A 260 -18.02 7.84 -5.24
C ARG A 260 -18.08 7.67 -3.73
N PHE A 261 -17.50 6.58 -3.22
CA PHE A 261 -17.54 6.20 -1.80
C PHE A 261 -16.24 6.49 -1.03
N ALA A 262 -15.35 7.31 -1.58
CA ALA A 262 -14.21 7.83 -0.82
C ALA A 262 -14.70 8.72 0.34
N ALA A 263 -14.29 8.43 1.57
CA ALA A 263 -14.75 9.13 2.77
C ALA A 263 -14.43 10.63 2.73
N SER A 264 -13.21 11.01 2.29
CA SER A 264 -12.81 12.42 2.13
C SER A 264 -13.78 13.16 1.22
N ARG A 265 -14.07 12.60 0.03
CA ARG A 265 -15.02 13.18 -0.93
C ARG A 265 -16.42 13.33 -0.34
N LEU A 266 -16.94 12.29 0.30
CA LEU A 266 -18.29 12.29 0.89
C LEU A 266 -18.43 13.33 2.01
N ILE A 267 -17.38 13.52 2.80
CA ILE A 267 -17.33 14.55 3.85
C ILE A 267 -17.23 15.95 3.24
N GLU A 268 -16.32 16.15 2.28
CA GLU A 268 -16.10 17.46 1.63
C GLU A 268 -17.33 17.94 0.86
N SER A 269 -18.05 17.02 0.20
CA SER A 269 -19.29 17.34 -0.53
C SER A 269 -20.52 17.52 0.37
N GLY A 270 -20.44 17.14 1.65
CA GLY A 270 -21.59 17.14 2.57
C GLY A 270 -22.63 16.05 2.28
N GLU A 271 -22.30 15.06 1.45
CA GLU A 271 -23.15 13.89 1.20
C GLU A 271 -23.26 13.00 2.44
N ALA A 272 -22.16 12.86 3.20
CA ALA A 272 -22.16 12.13 4.47
C ALA A 272 -22.74 12.98 5.60
N ASP A 273 -23.72 12.45 6.32
CA ASP A 273 -24.36 13.14 7.45
C ASP A 273 -23.83 12.72 8.83
N ALA A 274 -22.94 11.72 8.87
CA ALA A 274 -22.13 11.39 10.04
C ALA A 274 -20.86 10.61 9.65
N LEU A 275 -19.86 10.66 10.55
CA LEU A 275 -18.65 9.86 10.48
C LEU A 275 -18.45 9.12 11.81
N VAL A 276 -18.30 7.80 11.73
CA VAL A 276 -17.74 6.98 12.81
C VAL A 276 -16.28 6.73 12.46
N TRP A 277 -15.36 7.33 13.23
CA TRP A 277 -13.92 7.13 13.04
C TRP A 277 -13.39 6.07 14.00
N ILE A 278 -12.85 4.98 13.46
CA ILE A 278 -12.27 3.87 14.23
C ILE A 278 -10.75 3.95 14.14
N ASP A 279 -10.13 4.09 15.30
CA ASP A 279 -8.68 4.05 15.46
C ASP A 279 -8.34 3.35 16.78
N ALA A 280 -8.19 2.03 16.70
CA ALA A 280 -7.90 1.14 17.81
C ALA A 280 -6.41 0.80 17.91
N LEU A 281 -5.63 1.07 16.85
CA LEU A 281 -4.20 0.80 16.77
C LEU A 281 -3.32 1.99 17.15
N ALA A 282 -3.89 3.19 17.28
CA ALA A 282 -3.14 4.34 17.77
C ALA A 282 -2.63 4.13 19.21
N GLU A 283 -1.31 4.01 19.35
CA GLU A 283 -0.64 4.65 20.48
C GLU A 283 -0.81 6.18 20.33
N GLN A 284 -1.04 6.89 21.43
CA GLN A 284 -1.56 8.26 21.47
C GLN A 284 -0.97 9.20 20.39
N GLY A 285 -1.73 9.57 19.34
CA GLY A 285 -1.36 10.72 18.48
C GLY A 285 -1.60 10.69 16.96
N VAL A 286 -2.57 9.94 16.41
CA VAL A 286 -2.78 9.94 14.94
C VAL A 286 -3.60 11.14 14.44
N ARG A 287 -3.15 11.73 13.32
CA ARG A 287 -3.66 12.96 12.70
C ARG A 287 -4.98 12.70 11.97
N ARG A 288 -6.07 13.21 12.54
CA ARG A 288 -7.44 13.19 11.98
C ARG A 288 -7.56 14.09 10.74
N PRO A 289 -8.51 13.84 9.82
CA PRO A 289 -8.79 14.72 8.69
C PRO A 289 -9.08 16.16 9.16
N LYS A 290 -8.48 17.17 8.51
CA LYS A 290 -8.81 18.58 8.76
C LYS A 290 -10.29 18.82 8.41
N GLY A 291 -11.07 19.32 9.36
CA GLY A 291 -12.52 19.54 9.20
C GLY A 291 -13.40 18.52 9.93
N ALA A 292 -12.85 17.41 10.42
CA ALA A 292 -13.53 16.61 11.42
C ALA A 292 -13.60 17.45 12.71
N VAL A 293 -14.80 17.91 13.09
CA VAL A 293 -14.99 18.83 14.21
C VAL A 293 -14.30 18.26 15.46
N SER A 294 -13.29 18.99 15.93
CA SER A 294 -12.69 18.75 17.23
C SER A 294 -13.71 19.14 18.29
N TYR A 295 -14.48 18.18 18.77
CA TYR A 295 -15.13 18.32 20.07
C TYR A 295 -14.14 17.88 21.15
N THR A 296 -13.12 18.72 21.36
CA THR A 296 -12.51 18.90 22.69
C THR A 296 -13.49 19.65 23.57
#